data_AF-A0AAP2R9Z3-F1
#
_entry.id   AF-A0AAP2R9Z3-F1
#
_cell.length_a   1.000
_cell.length_b   1.000
_cell.length_c   1.000
_cell.angle_alpha   90.00
_cell.angle_beta   90.00
_cell.angle_gamma   90.00
#
_symmetry.space_group_name_H-M   'P 1'
#
loop_
_entity.id
_entity.type
_entity.pdbx_description
1 polymer ?
#
loop_
_entity_poly.entity_id
_entity_poly.type
_entity_poly.pdbx_seq_one_letter_code
_entity_poly.pdbx_strand_id
1 'polypeptide(L)' 'MAIETHAIILDPGKDIINELHRNLREGNLLTKLDESSFKRVMIKNLTYMRIADPKETENGSNKSIWIEVTISF' A
#
# COMPACT_ATOMS: atom_id res chain seq x y z
N MET A 1 1.47 20.28 -2.13
CA MET A 1 2.14 18.99 -1.94
C MET A 1 1.52 18.34 -0.72
N ALA A 2 0.80 17.24 -0.91
CA ALA A 2 0.15 16.50 0.18
C ALA A 2 1.05 15.33 0.61
N ILE A 3 1.06 15.02 1.90
CA ILE A 3 1.77 13.86 2.46
C ILE A 3 0.74 13.03 3.22
N GLU A 4 0.72 11.73 2.96
CA GLU A 4 -0.19 10.80 3.62
C GLU A 4 0.55 9.52 3.99
N THR A 5 0.11 8.88 5.08
CA THR A 5 0.66 7.61 5.57
C THR A 5 -0.43 6.56 5.54
N HIS A 6 -0.15 5.43 4.89
CA HIS A 6 -1.11 4.36 4.65
C HIS A 6 -0.54 3.02 5.12
N ALA A 7 -1.37 2.22 5.79
CA ALA A 7 -1.06 0.82 6.06
C ALA A 7 -1.55 -0.01 4.87
N ILE A 8 -0.67 -0.83 4.29
CA ILE A 8 -1.01 -1.73 3.19
C ILE A 8 -0.41 -3.11 3.44
N ILE A 9 -1.10 -4.13 2.91
CA ILE A 9 -0.58 -5.50 2.87
C ILE A 9 0.19 -5.65 1.57
N LEU A 10 1.46 -6.06 1.67
CA LEU A 10 2.32 -6.36 0.54
C LEU A 10 2.54 -7.87 0.43
N ASP A 11 2.08 -8.47 -0.66
CA ASP A 11 2.34 -9.87 -0.98
C ASP A 11 3.78 -10.05 -1.53
N PRO A 12 4.40 -11.23 -1.35
CA PRO A 12 5.73 -11.50 -1.89
C PRO A 12 5.83 -11.32 -3.40
N GLY A 13 6.85 -10.59 -3.85
CA GLY A 13 7.09 -10.34 -5.28
C GLY A 13 6.18 -9.28 -5.90
N LYS A 14 5.32 -8.62 -5.11
CA LYS A 14 4.55 -7.47 -5.54
C LYS A 14 5.31 -6.17 -5.30
N ASP A 15 5.01 -5.19 -6.15
CA ASP A 15 5.54 -3.85 -6.06
C ASP A 15 4.59 -2.95 -5.27
N ILE A 16 5.14 -2.13 -4.37
CA ILE A 16 4.38 -1.27 -3.46
C ILE A 16 3.52 -0.26 -4.21
N ILE A 17 4.00 0.31 -5.31
CA ILE A 17 3.25 1.30 -6.10
C ILE A 17 2.06 0.61 -6.78
N ASN A 18 2.30 -0.58 -7.33
CA ASN A 18 1.21 -1.37 -7.92
C ASN A 18 0.17 -1.77 -6.88
N GLU A 19 0.58 -2.15 -5.67
CA GLU A 19 -0.34 -2.45 -4.58
C GLU A 19 -1.11 -1.23 -4.11
N LEU A 20 -0.47 -0.07 -3.97
CA LEU A 20 -1.16 1.18 -3.68
C LEU A 20 -2.20 1.52 -4.76
N HIS A 21 -1.85 1.34 -6.02
CA HIS A 21 -2.77 1.60 -7.14
C HIS A 21 -3.96 0.65 -7.14
N ARG A 22 -3.72 -0.64 -6.86
CA ARG A 22 -4.77 -1.65 -6.71
C ARG A 22 -5.71 -1.32 -5.55
N ASN A 23 -5.16 -1.08 -4.36
CA ASN A 23 -5.95 -0.76 -3.18
C ASN A 23 -6.75 0.53 -3.34
N LEU A 24 -6.24 1.52 -4.11
CA LEU A 24 -7.02 2.70 -4.46
C LEU A 24 -8.22 2.33 -5.33
N ARG A 25 -8.01 1.56 -6.41
CA ARG A 25 -9.08 1.15 -7.32
C ARG A 25 -10.16 0.32 -6.65
N GLU A 26 -9.78 -0.50 -5.68
CA GLU A 26 -10.68 -1.34 -4.90
C GLU A 26 -11.40 -0.57 -3.78
N GLY A 27 -11.02 0.69 -3.52
CA GLY A 27 -11.59 1.51 -2.44
C GLY A 27 -11.08 1.12 -1.04
N ASN A 28 -10.00 0.33 -0.98
CA ASN A 28 -9.37 -0.14 0.26
C ASN A 28 -8.46 0.93 0.89
N LEU A 29 -8.18 2.03 0.18
CA LEU A 29 -7.46 3.20 0.69
C LEU A 29 -8.42 4.38 0.92
N LEU A 30 -8.48 4.87 2.15
CA LEU A 30 -9.09 6.16 2.47
C LEU A 30 -8.04 7.27 2.29
N THR A 31 -7.97 7.85 1.09
CA THR A 31 -6.88 8.75 0.67
C THR A 31 -7.39 9.87 -0.25
N LYS A 32 -6.60 10.95 -0.38
CA LYS A 32 -6.78 11.96 -1.43
C LYS A 32 -6.10 11.60 -2.74
N LEU A 33 -5.40 10.46 -2.82
CA LEU A 33 -4.87 9.95 -4.06
C LEU A 33 -6.01 9.66 -5.05
N ASP A 34 -5.81 10.07 -6.28
CA ASP A 34 -6.57 9.61 -7.43
C ASP A 34 -5.62 8.96 -8.45
N GLU A 35 -6.14 8.30 -9.49
CA GLU A 35 -5.31 7.69 -10.53
C GLU A 35 -4.36 8.69 -11.21
N SER A 36 -4.73 9.98 -11.27
CA SER A 36 -3.91 11.02 -11.88
C SER A 36 -2.68 11.38 -11.04
N SER A 37 -2.77 11.16 -9.72
CA SER A 37 -1.73 11.43 -8.73
C SER A 37 -0.59 10.40 -8.79
N PHE A 38 -0.87 9.16 -9.23
CA PHE A 38 0.11 8.07 -9.25
C PHE A 38 1.37 8.34 -10.07
N LYS A 39 1.27 9.14 -11.15
CA LYS A 39 2.45 9.56 -11.93
C LYS A 39 3.44 10.41 -11.15
N ARG A 40 3.02 10.97 -10.01
CA ARG A 40 3.78 11.90 -9.16
C ARG A 40 3.98 11.39 -7.73
N VAL A 41 3.47 10.19 -7.42
CA VAL A 41 3.66 9.58 -6.10
C VAL A 41 5.14 9.28 -5.90
N MET A 42 5.68 9.81 -4.81
CA MET A 42 6.98 9.39 -4.29
C MET A 42 6.79 8.71 -2.95
N ILE A 43 7.35 7.51 -2.80
CA ILE A 43 7.46 6.84 -1.51
C ILE A 43 8.57 7.52 -0.72
N LYS A 44 8.23 8.05 0.46
CA LYS A 44 9.15 8.76 1.35
C LYS A 44 9.64 7.88 2.49
N ASN A 45 8.76 7.04 3.03
CA ASN A 45 9.11 6.13 4.10
C ASN A 45 8.37 4.81 3.92
N LEU A 46 9.04 3.72 4.29
CA LEU A 46 8.47 2.38 4.30
C LEU A 46 8.89 1.69 5.59
N THR A 47 7.92 1.41 6.44
CA THR A 47 8.13 0.79 7.75
C THR A 47 7.45 -0.55 7.77
N TYR A 48 8.21 -1.60 8.06
CA TYR A 48 7.64 -2.92 8.34
C TYR A 48 6.91 -2.89 9.68
N MET A 49 5.65 -3.33 9.68
CA MET A 49 4.81 -3.37 10.88
C MET A 49 4.76 -4.78 11.47
N ARG A 50 4.31 -5.76 10.67
CA ARG A 50 4.18 -7.17 11.08
C ARG A 50 3.93 -8.07 9.87
N ILE A 51 3.95 -9.39 10.10
CA ILE A 51 3.42 -10.37 9.14
C ILE A 51 1.88 -10.27 9.14
N ALA A 52 1.26 -10.30 7.96
CA ALA A 52 -0.19 -10.33 7.81
C ALA A 52 -0.74 -11.69 8.21
N ASP A 53 -1.90 -11.72 8.87
CA ASP A 53 -2.59 -12.98 9.12
C ASP A 53 -3.10 -13.52 7.77
N PRO A 54 -3.00 -14.83 7.48
CA PRO A 54 -3.55 -15.41 6.26
C PRO A 54 -5.00 -14.98 5.95
N LYS A 55 -5.82 -14.74 6.98
CA LYS A 55 -7.21 -14.27 6.84
C LYS A 55 -7.33 -12.83 6.32
N GLU A 56 -6.27 -12.03 6.44
CA GLU A 56 -6.21 -10.65 5.95
C GLU A 56 -5.71 -10.57 4.49
N THR A 57 -5.28 -11.70 3.91
CA THR A 57 -4.69 -11.75 2.57
C THR A 57 -5.64 -12.42 1.59
N GLU A 58 -5.76 -11.89 0.37
CA GLU A 58 -6.62 -12.50 -0.67
C GLU A 58 -6.22 -13.94 -1.01
N ASN A 59 -4.92 -14.27 -0.88
CA ASN A 59 -4.38 -15.58 -1.27
C ASN A 59 -4.11 -16.52 -0.08
N GLY A 60 -4.49 -16.16 1.14
CA GLY A 60 -4.13 -16.94 2.34
C GLY A 60 -2.62 -17.06 2.57
N SER A 61 -1.84 -16.13 2.01
CA SER A 61 -0.38 -16.18 2.02
C SER A 61 0.14 -15.78 3.39
N ASN A 62 0.74 -16.73 4.09
CA ASN A 62 1.47 -16.53 5.34
C ASN A 62 2.81 -15.78 5.18
N LYS A 63 3.07 -15.21 4.00
CA LYS A 63 4.29 -14.45 3.68
C LYS A 63 4.03 -12.97 3.41
N SER A 64 2.77 -12.55 3.42
CA SER A 64 2.41 -11.15 3.19
C SER A 64 2.72 -10.33 4.43
N ILE A 65 3.11 -9.08 4.24
CA ILE A 65 3.54 -8.21 5.32
C ILE A 65 2.69 -6.95 5.36
N TRP A 66 2.35 -6.50 6.57
CA TRP A 66 1.85 -5.16 6.78
C TRP A 66 3.03 -4.19 6.75
N ILE A 67 2.92 -3.21 5.88
CA ILE A 67 3.84 -2.09 5.81
C ILE A 67 3.07 -0.79 5.98
N GLU A 68 3.68 0.14 6.68
CA GLU A 68 3.25 1.53 6.69
C GLU A 68 4.09 2.29 5.66
N VAL A 69 3.42 2.92 4.71
CA VAL A 69 4.06 3.68 3.63
C VAL A 69 3.64 5.15 3.70
N THR A 70 4.62 6.04 3.78
CA THR A 70 4.39 7.48 3.66
C THR A 70 4.65 7.90 2.22
N ILE A 71 3.67 8.54 1.60
CA ILE A 71 3.70 8.99 0.21
C ILE A 71 3.53 10.50 0.12
N SER A 72 4.13 11.10 -0.91
CA SER A 72 3.93 12.50 -1.26
C SER A 72 3.51 12.66 -2.71
N PHE A 73 2.55 13.56 -2.99
CA PHE A 73 2.02 13.86 -4.33
C PHE A 73 1.52 15.31 -4.47
#